data_AF-A0A538E7Y6-F1
#
_entry.id   AF-A0A538E7Y6-F1
#
_cell.length_a   1.000
_cell.length_b   1.000
_cell.length_c   1.000
_cell.angle_alpha   90.00
_cell.angle_beta   90.00
_cell.angle_gamma   90.00
#
_symmetry.space_group_name_H-M   'P 1'
#
loop_
_entity.id
_entity.type
_entity.pdbx_description
1 polymer ?
#
loop_
_entity_poly.entity_id
_entity_poly.type
_entity_poly.pdbx_seq_one_letter_code
_entity_poly.pdbx_strand_id
1 'polypeptide(L)'
;MSGIEVNAATLHGAANDVRATRAEVDGELKTLLGVVQDLGAAWQGDASTGFQNLMGRWHQDATKLLHAMDEIADLLDKSGTVHTSNDQQQQDALNRIHQALNP
;
A
#
# COMPACT_ATOMS: atom_id res chain seq x y z
N MET A 1 -20.77 -19.65 12.27
CA MET A 1 -20.12 -18.38 12.64
C MET A 1 -19.04 -18.07 11.59
N SER A 2 -19.42 -17.52 10.43
CA SER A 2 -18.50 -17.26 9.29
C SER A 2 -18.08 -15.80 9.16
N GLY A 3 -18.22 -15.01 10.24
CA GLY A 3 -17.83 -13.58 10.23
C GLY A 3 -16.35 -13.32 10.47
N ILE A 4 -15.61 -14.31 11.01
CA ILE A 4 -14.22 -14.13 11.47
C ILE A 4 -13.20 -14.42 10.35
N GLU A 5 -13.45 -15.42 9.50
CA GLU A 5 -12.52 -15.75 8.39
C GLU A 5 -12.47 -14.67 7.30
N VAL A 6 -13.55 -13.90 7.14
CA VAL A 6 -13.66 -12.84 6.11
C VAL A 6 -12.86 -11.59 6.48
N ASN A 7 -12.32 -11.45 7.70
CA ASN A 7 -11.74 -10.18 8.13
C ASN A 7 -10.21 -10.09 7.97
N ALA A 8 -9.42 -10.98 8.58
CA ALA A 8 -7.96 -10.84 8.56
C ALA A 8 -7.31 -11.27 7.24
N ALA A 9 -7.70 -12.43 6.70
CA ALA A 9 -7.13 -12.95 5.45
C ALA A 9 -7.44 -12.02 4.26
N THR A 10 -8.65 -11.45 4.23
CA THR A 10 -9.04 -10.45 3.23
C THR A 10 -8.21 -9.18 3.33
N LEU A 11 -7.91 -8.71 4.55
CA LEU A 11 -7.08 -7.52 4.77
C LEU A 11 -5.63 -7.74 4.34
N HIS A 12 -5.06 -8.91 4.63
CA HIS A 12 -3.74 -9.29 4.13
C HIS A 12 -3.71 -9.43 2.60
N GLY A 13 -4.76 -10.01 2.01
CA GLY A 13 -4.93 -10.06 0.56
C GLY A 13 -4.95 -8.67 -0.06
N ALA A 14 -5.78 -7.77 0.47
CA ALA A 14 -5.86 -6.38 0.01
C ALA A 14 -4.53 -5.63 0.16
N ALA A 15 -3.76 -5.87 1.24
CA ALA A 15 -2.42 -5.30 1.40
C ALA A 15 -1.48 -5.75 0.27
N ASN A 16 -1.52 -7.04 -0.10
CA ASN A 16 -0.72 -7.58 -1.21
C ASN A 16 -1.16 -7.00 -2.57
N ASP A 17 -2.46 -6.86 -2.79
CA ASP A 17 -3.01 -6.27 -4.02
C ASP A 17 -2.57 -4.80 -4.16
N VAL A 18 -2.55 -4.03 -3.07
CA VAL A 18 -2.05 -2.65 -3.07
C VAL A 18 -0.56 -2.61 -3.38
N ARG A 19 0.25 -3.52 -2.81
CA ARG A 19 1.69 -3.60 -3.10
C ARG A 19 1.95 -3.97 -4.57
N ALA A 20 1.17 -4.87 -5.14
CA ALA A 20 1.26 -5.23 -6.56
C ALA A 20 0.91 -4.03 -7.45
N THR A 21 -0.23 -3.38 -7.18
CA THR A 21 -0.65 -2.16 -7.89
C THR A 21 0.39 -1.05 -7.78
N ARG A 22 1.02 -0.89 -6.61
CA ARG A 22 2.10 0.09 -6.38
C ARG A 22 3.34 -0.18 -7.24
N ALA A 23 3.65 -1.45 -7.50
CA ALA A 23 4.74 -1.82 -8.41
C ALA A 23 4.40 -1.52 -9.88
N GLU A 24 3.15 -1.76 -10.29
CA GLU A 24 2.64 -1.38 -11.62
C GLU A 24 2.70 0.13 -11.84
N VAL A 25 2.18 0.90 -10.89
CA VAL A 25 2.20 2.37 -10.90
C VAL A 25 3.64 2.92 -10.96
N ASP A 26 4.58 2.35 -10.20
CA ASP A 26 6.00 2.74 -10.28
C ASP A 26 6.58 2.50 -11.69
N GLY A 27 6.23 1.38 -12.33
CA GLY A 27 6.62 1.09 -13.70
C GLY A 27 6.04 2.06 -14.73
N GLU A 28 4.77 2.42 -14.58
CA GLU A 28 4.08 3.38 -15.45
C GLU A 28 4.65 4.80 -15.28
N LEU A 29 4.92 5.22 -14.04
CA LEU A 29 5.58 6.49 -13.75
C LEU A 29 6.98 6.54 -14.39
N LYS A 30 7.77 5.47 -14.32
CA LYS A 30 9.08 5.40 -15.01
C LYS A 30 8.94 5.50 -16.52
N THR A 31 7.92 4.86 -17.08
CA THR A 31 7.63 4.92 -18.52
C THR A 31 7.27 6.33 -18.96
N LEU A 32 6.37 6.99 -18.24
CA LEU A 32 5.98 8.38 -18.51
C LEU A 32 7.17 9.33 -18.35
N LEU A 33 8.02 9.12 -17.34
CA LEU A 33 9.24 9.89 -17.14
C LEU A 33 10.18 9.79 -18.34
N GLY A 34 10.36 8.59 -18.90
CA GLY A 34 11.16 8.38 -20.11
C GLY A 34 10.64 9.19 -21.29
N VAL A 35 9.33 9.15 -21.54
CA VAL A 35 8.70 9.94 -22.61
C VAL A 35 8.90 11.45 -22.41
N VAL A 36 8.77 11.93 -21.17
CA VAL A 36 8.99 13.35 -20.82
C VAL A 36 10.46 13.74 -21.03
N GLN A 37 11.40 12.87 -20.69
CA GLN A 37 12.84 13.11 -20.88
C GLN A 37 13.22 13.13 -22.36
N ASP A 38 12.66 12.24 -23.18
CA ASP A 38 12.90 12.23 -24.63
C ASP A 38 12.43 13.54 -25.29
N LEU A 39 11.31 14.09 -24.82
CA LEU A 39 10.81 15.39 -25.27
C LEU A 39 11.68 16.56 -24.76
N GLY A 40 12.39 16.37 -23.63
CA GLY A 40 13.24 17.37 -23.00
C GLY A 40 14.37 17.87 -23.91
N ALA A 41 14.83 17.05 -24.87
CA ALA A 41 15.80 17.46 -25.89
C ALA A 41 15.31 18.65 -26.74
N ALA A 42 13.99 18.78 -26.92
CA ALA A 42 13.36 19.89 -27.63
C ALA A 42 13.18 21.15 -26.76
N TRP A 43 13.34 21.04 -25.43
CA TRP A 43 13.14 22.12 -24.47
C TRP A 43 14.46 22.71 -23.91
N GLN A 44 15.61 22.36 -24.50
CA GLN A 44 16.88 23.02 -24.22
C GLN A 44 16.84 24.51 -24.63
N GLY A 45 17.49 25.39 -23.84
CA GLY A 45 17.55 26.84 -24.07
C GLY A 45 16.66 27.64 -23.12
N ASP A 46 15.95 28.66 -23.63
CA ASP A 46 15.12 29.59 -22.84
C ASP A 46 13.98 28.89 -22.06
N ALA A 47 13.56 27.68 -22.48
CA ALA A 47 12.52 26.89 -21.82
C ALA A 47 13.05 25.93 -20.73
N SER A 48 14.38 25.89 -20.50
CA SER A 48 15.02 24.93 -19.57
C SER A 48 14.52 25.03 -18.14
N THR A 49 14.18 26.23 -17.65
CA THR A 49 13.62 26.44 -16.31
C THR A 49 12.25 25.78 -16.14
N GLY A 50 11.39 25.84 -17.17
CA GLY A 50 10.07 25.23 -17.15
C GLY A 50 10.16 23.70 -17.05
N PHE A 51 11.08 23.11 -17.81
CA PHE A 51 11.36 21.67 -17.75
C PHE A 51 11.90 21.25 -16.39
N GLN A 52 12.87 21.98 -15.82
CA GLN A 52 13.41 21.68 -14.49
C GLN A 52 12.32 21.73 -13.41
N ASN A 53 11.43 22.72 -13.47
CA ASN A 53 10.29 22.82 -12.57
C ASN A 53 9.30 21.66 -12.71
N LEU A 54 9.01 21.24 -13.96
CA LEU A 54 8.19 20.08 -14.24
C LEU A 54 8.81 18.81 -13.64
N MET A 55 10.09 18.58 -13.88
CA MET A 55 10.82 17.41 -13.38
C MET A 55 10.87 17.38 -11.85
N GLY A 56 11.08 18.53 -11.21
CA GLY A 56 11.02 18.65 -9.75
C GLY A 56 9.66 18.26 -9.18
N ARG A 57 8.58 18.78 -9.78
CA ARG A 57 7.20 18.41 -9.39
C ARG A 57 6.90 16.94 -9.65
N TRP A 58 7.32 16.42 -10.81
CA TRP A 58 7.16 15.03 -11.16
C TRP A 58 7.75 14.10 -10.09
N HIS A 59 9.01 14.31 -9.72
CA HIS A 59 9.67 13.48 -8.71
C HIS A 59 9.00 13.58 -7.35
N GLN A 60 8.58 14.79 -6.94
CA GLN A 60 7.86 14.98 -5.70
C GLN A 60 6.52 14.23 -5.67
N ASP A 61 5.71 14.39 -6.72
CA ASP A 61 4.36 13.83 -6.79
C ASP A 61 4.40 12.30 -6.95
N ALA A 62 5.30 11.78 -7.78
CA ALA A 62 5.53 10.34 -7.92
C ALA A 62 5.94 9.70 -6.59
N THR A 63 6.89 10.29 -5.88
CA THR A 63 7.34 9.80 -4.57
C THR A 63 6.19 9.81 -3.57
N LYS A 64 5.41 10.89 -3.54
CA LYS A 64 4.27 11.03 -2.62
C LYS A 64 3.19 9.99 -2.89
N LEU A 65 2.89 9.71 -4.15
CA LEU A 65 1.92 8.69 -4.55
C LEU A 65 2.38 7.30 -4.10
N LEU A 66 3.62 6.91 -4.44
CA LEU A 66 4.15 5.59 -4.09
C LEU A 66 4.22 5.39 -2.57
N HIS A 67 4.62 6.42 -1.82
CA HIS A 67 4.63 6.37 -0.36
C HIS A 67 3.23 6.21 0.23
N ALA A 68 2.23 6.93 -0.29
CA ALA A 68 0.85 6.78 0.18
C ALA A 68 0.31 5.36 -0.08
N MET A 69 0.68 4.73 -1.20
CA MET A 69 0.31 3.34 -1.47
C MET A 69 1.00 2.36 -0.51
N ASP A 70 2.28 2.58 -0.19
CA ASP A 70 3.01 1.80 0.82
C ASP A 70 2.34 1.93 2.21
N GLU A 71 2.00 3.15 2.63
CA GLU A 71 1.29 3.42 3.89
C GLU A 71 -0.09 2.71 3.95
N ILE A 72 -0.84 2.72 2.85
CA ILE A 72 -2.13 2.03 2.76
C ILE A 72 -1.95 0.51 2.92
N ALA A 73 -0.97 -0.08 2.22
CA ALA A 73 -0.69 -1.50 2.33
C ALA A 73 -0.33 -1.89 3.76
N ASP A 74 0.54 -1.12 4.41
CA ASP A 74 0.97 -1.39 5.78
C ASP A 74 -0.17 -1.22 6.79
N LEU A 75 -1.07 -0.25 6.57
CA LEU A 75 -2.27 -0.09 7.39
C LEU A 75 -3.21 -1.30 7.29
N LEU A 76 -3.42 -1.82 6.08
CA LEU A 76 -4.24 -3.01 5.84
C LEU A 76 -3.64 -4.24 6.51
N ASP A 77 -2.33 -4.43 6.37
CA ASP A 77 -1.58 -5.56 6.93
C ASP A 77 -1.59 -5.55 8.47
N LYS A 78 -1.39 -4.36 9.05
CA LYS A 78 -1.51 -4.15 10.49
C LYS A 78 -2.93 -4.42 11.00
N SER A 79 -3.95 -3.98 10.24
CA SER A 79 -5.35 -4.24 10.59
C SER A 79 -5.66 -5.74 10.61
N GLY A 80 -5.20 -6.49 9.60
CA GLY A 80 -5.35 -7.95 9.55
C GLY A 80 -4.67 -8.66 10.73
N THR A 81 -3.48 -8.21 11.10
CA THR A 81 -2.73 -8.75 12.25
C THR A 81 -3.47 -8.51 13.57
N VAL A 82 -3.99 -7.28 13.78
CA VAL A 82 -4.74 -6.93 15.00
C VAL A 82 -6.01 -7.76 15.12
N HIS A 83 -6.75 -7.95 14.02
CA HIS A 83 -7.92 -8.81 14.01
C HIS A 83 -7.60 -10.24 14.41
N THR A 84 -6.57 -10.84 13.79
CA THR A 84 -6.13 -12.20 14.12
C THR A 84 -5.76 -12.36 15.60
N SER A 85 -5.03 -11.38 16.16
CA SER A 85 -4.67 -11.39 17.59
C SER A 85 -5.88 -11.32 18.51
N ASN A 86 -6.86 -10.46 18.19
CA ASN A 86 -8.06 -10.31 19.01
C ASN A 86 -8.91 -11.58 18.99
N ASP A 87 -9.03 -12.23 17.84
CA ASP A 87 -9.80 -13.46 17.69
C ASP A 87 -9.16 -14.62 18.46
N GLN A 88 -7.83 -14.74 18.42
CA GLN A 88 -7.10 -15.74 19.20
C GLN A 88 -7.31 -15.55 20.71
N GLN A 89 -7.22 -14.31 21.19
CA GLN A 89 -7.46 -13.99 22.61
C GLN A 89 -8.88 -14.34 23.06
N GLN A 90 -9.88 -14.10 22.20
CA GLN A 90 -11.27 -14.46 22.49
C GLN A 90 -11.46 -15.98 22.55
N GLN A 91 -10.88 -16.74 21.60
CA GLN A 91 -10.93 -18.20 21.64
C GLN A 91 -10.26 -18.77 22.89
N ASP A 92 -9.09 -18.24 23.27
CA ASP A 92 -8.40 -18.66 24.48
C ASP A 92 -9.24 -18.37 25.74
N ALA A 93 -9.91 -17.22 25.80
CA ALA A 93 -10.82 -16.88 26.90
C ALA A 93 -12.02 -17.83 26.97
N LEU A 94 -12.64 -18.16 25.82
CA LEU A 94 -13.73 -19.12 25.75
C LEU A 94 -13.29 -20.51 26.18
N ASN A 95 -12.12 -20.97 25.74
CA ASN A 95 -11.54 -22.26 26.13
C ASN A 95 -11.32 -22.34 27.65
N ARG A 96 -10.83 -21.25 28.27
CA ARG A 96 -10.68 -21.17 29.74
C ARG A 96 -12.03 -21.25 30.45
N ILE A 97 -13.06 -20.57 29.95
CA ILE A 97 -14.42 -20.64 30.52
C ILE A 97 -14.97 -22.07 30.39
N HIS A 98 -14.81 -22.70 29.23
CA HIS A 98 -15.25 -24.09 29.02
C HIS A 98 -14.57 -25.06 29.99
N GLN A 99 -13.25 -24.92 30.20
CA GLN A 99 -12.51 -25.75 31.17
C GLN A 99 -12.98 -25.52 32.61
N ALA A 100 -13.34 -24.29 32.98
CA ALA A 100 -13.84 -23.98 34.31
C ALA A 100 -15.26 -24.51 34.57
N LEU A 101 -16.08 -24.64 33.52
CA LEU A 101 -17.46 -25.12 33.59
C LEU A 101 -17.59 -26.64 33.44
N ASN A 102 -16.54 -27.33 32.96
CA ASN A 102 -16.52 -28.78 32.78
C ASN A 102 -15.20 -29.37 33.34
N PRO A 103 -15.09 -29.50 34.68
CA PRO A 103 -13.89 -30.01 35.35
C PRO A 103 -13.63 -31.50 35.12
#